data_AF-A0A8J3EPK2-F1
#
_entry.id   AF-A0A8J3EPK2-F1
#
_cell.length_a   1.000
_cell.length_b   1.000
_cell.length_c   1.000
_cell.angle_alpha   90.00
_cell.angle_beta   90.00
_cell.angle_gamma   90.00
#
_symmetry.space_group_name_H-M   'P 1'
#
loop_
_entity.id
_entity.type
_entity.pdbx_description
1 polymer ?
#
loop_
_entity_poly.entity_id
_entity_poly.type
_entity_poly.pdbx_seq_one_letter_code
_entity_poly.pdbx_strand_id
1 'polypeptide(L)'
;MKETDILFIREYIGLLNTVDQAFTYIDEKPLIMQTKAVQAMMPNIVSAWMQMDKANQQLRILISDDGFNASIDVFESIVGDFGERNDLYTQHQEKVTHYVLKNLSPSYHDWKQQAETKLQQYVQN
;
A
#
# COMPACT_ATOMS: atom_id res chain seq x y z
N MET A 1 25.69 -1.08 0.25
CA MET A 1 24.50 -1.82 0.71
C MET A 1 24.89 -3.27 0.92
N LYS A 2 24.47 -3.92 2.02
CA LYS A 2 24.78 -5.33 2.28
C LYS A 2 23.71 -6.24 1.67
N GLU A 3 24.02 -7.53 1.49
CA GLU A 3 23.07 -8.55 0.99
C GLU A 3 21.76 -8.56 1.79
N THR A 4 21.84 -8.43 3.11
CA THR A 4 20.68 -8.36 4.01
C THR A 4 19.77 -7.16 3.71
N ASP A 5 20.35 -6.03 3.31
CA ASP A 5 19.60 -4.82 2.99
C ASP A 5 18.91 -4.97 1.62
N ILE A 6 19.59 -5.61 0.65
CA ILE A 6 19.02 -5.93 -0.66
C ILE A 6 17.84 -6.90 -0.52
N LEU A 7 18.00 -7.95 0.30
CA LEU A 7 16.93 -8.90 0.59
C LEU A 7 15.73 -8.20 1.23
N PHE A 8 15.96 -7.35 2.21
CA PHE A 8 14.91 -6.56 2.85
C PHE A 8 14.15 -5.67 1.85
N ILE A 9 14.85 -5.00 0.93
CA ILE A 9 14.20 -4.19 -0.12
C ILE A 9 13.37 -5.06 -1.07
N ARG A 10 13.86 -6.26 -1.44
CA ARG A 10 13.10 -7.21 -2.28
C ARG A 10 11.83 -7.69 -1.57
N GLU A 11 11.92 -8.03 -0.29
CA GLU A 11 10.77 -8.43 0.51
C GLU A 11 9.74 -7.29 0.63
N TYR A 12 10.22 -6.05 0.81
CA TYR A 12 9.36 -4.87 0.82
C TYR A 12 8.64 -4.67 -0.52
N ILE A 13 9.34 -4.77 -1.66
CA ILE A 13 8.72 -4.75 -2.99
C ILE A 13 7.68 -5.88 -3.13
N GLY A 14 7.96 -7.07 -2.60
CA GLY A 14 7.00 -8.17 -2.55
C GLY A 14 5.72 -7.82 -1.77
N LEU A 15 5.87 -7.12 -0.65
CA LEU A 15 4.75 -6.62 0.15
C LEU A 15 3.93 -5.58 -0.63
N LEU A 16 4.58 -4.67 -1.35
CA LEU A 16 3.90 -3.70 -2.23
C LEU A 16 3.00 -4.39 -3.26
N ASN A 17 3.56 -5.40 -3.93
CA ASN A 17 2.84 -6.17 -4.94
C ASN A 17 1.68 -6.97 -4.35
N THR A 18 1.84 -7.49 -3.13
CA THR A 18 0.76 -8.24 -2.46
C THR A 18 -0.46 -7.36 -2.17
N VAL A 19 -0.25 -6.12 -1.74
CA VAL A 19 -1.35 -5.18 -1.50
C VAL A 19 -2.02 -4.75 -2.81
N ASP A 20 -1.24 -4.46 -3.85
CA ASP A 20 -1.75 -4.12 -5.18
C ASP A 20 -2.58 -5.25 -5.80
N GLN A 21 -2.15 -6.50 -5.61
CA GLN A 21 -2.91 -7.69 -6.00
C GLN A 21 -4.22 -7.83 -5.20
N ALA A 22 -4.22 -7.47 -3.91
CA ALA A 22 -5.45 -7.47 -3.11
C ALA A 22 -6.46 -6.43 -3.62
N PHE A 23 -6.00 -5.24 -4.03
CA PHE A 23 -6.87 -4.26 -4.68
C PHE A 23 -7.37 -4.72 -6.04
N THR A 24 -6.49 -5.26 -6.88
CA THR A 24 -6.85 -5.83 -8.18
C THR A 24 -7.90 -6.93 -8.04
N TYR A 25 -7.73 -7.83 -7.05
CA TYR A 25 -8.71 -8.87 -6.75
C TYR A 25 -10.11 -8.31 -6.45
N ILE A 26 -10.20 -7.17 -5.75
CA ILE A 26 -11.48 -6.53 -5.45
C ILE A 26 -12.08 -5.93 -6.72
N ASP A 27 -11.28 -5.18 -7.50
CA ASP A 27 -11.74 -4.47 -8.70
C ASP A 27 -12.27 -5.44 -9.77
N GLU A 28 -11.59 -6.58 -9.95
CA GLU A 28 -11.98 -7.63 -10.88
C GLU A 28 -13.27 -8.39 -10.50
N LYS A 29 -13.83 -8.17 -9.30
CA LYS A 29 -15.11 -8.80 -8.93
C LYS A 29 -16.29 -8.15 -9.65
N PRO A 30 -17.33 -8.93 -9.96
CA PRO A 30 -18.62 -8.37 -10.36
C PRO A 30 -19.08 -7.31 -9.34
N LEU A 31 -19.67 -6.21 -9.82
CA LEU A 31 -20.10 -5.08 -8.98
C LEU A 31 -20.88 -5.52 -7.72
N ILE A 32 -21.80 -6.49 -7.87
CA ILE A 32 -22.61 -7.05 -6.78
C ILE A 32 -21.81 -7.79 -5.70
N MET A 33 -20.56 -8.18 -5.99
CA MET A 33 -19.64 -8.88 -5.09
C MET A 33 -18.51 -7.98 -4.55
N GLN A 34 -18.31 -6.79 -5.12
CA GLN A 34 -17.20 -5.92 -4.75
C GLN A 34 -17.25 -5.52 -3.27
N THR A 35 -18.42 -5.21 -2.72
CA THR A 35 -18.54 -4.88 -1.28
C THR A 35 -18.12 -6.02 -0.39
N LYS A 36 -18.49 -7.26 -0.71
CA LYS A 36 -18.07 -8.44 0.04
C LYS A 36 -16.56 -8.69 -0.10
N ALA A 37 -16.01 -8.44 -1.29
CA ALA A 37 -14.57 -8.57 -1.53
C ALA A 37 -13.75 -7.54 -0.75
N VAL A 38 -14.19 -6.27 -0.73
CA VAL A 38 -13.63 -5.21 0.13
C VAL A 38 -13.63 -5.67 1.58
N GLN A 39 -14.78 -6.13 2.09
CA GLN A 39 -14.88 -6.58 3.48
C GLN A 39 -13.90 -7.70 3.84
N ALA A 40 -13.72 -8.66 2.92
CA ALA A 40 -12.84 -9.78 3.13
C ALA A 40 -11.35 -9.41 3.04
N MET A 41 -10.98 -8.46 2.17
CA MET A 41 -9.58 -8.14 1.88
C MET A 41 -9.03 -6.96 2.69
N MET A 42 -9.87 -6.00 3.08
CA MET A 42 -9.39 -4.80 3.78
C MET A 42 -8.64 -5.08 5.09
N PRO A 43 -9.00 -6.06 5.94
CA PRO A 43 -8.19 -6.41 7.11
C PRO A 43 -6.76 -6.81 6.75
N ASN A 44 -6.58 -7.54 5.64
CA ASN A 44 -5.27 -7.96 5.16
C ASN A 44 -4.48 -6.77 4.60
N ILE A 45 -5.14 -5.89 3.84
CA ILE A 45 -4.56 -4.65 3.31
C ILE A 45 -4.08 -3.74 4.45
N VAL A 46 -4.91 -3.52 5.47
CA VAL A 46 -4.55 -2.70 6.64
C VAL A 46 -3.38 -3.33 7.41
N SER A 47 -3.41 -4.65 7.62
CA SER A 47 -2.30 -5.36 8.26
C SER A 47 -0.98 -5.23 7.49
N ALA A 48 -1.05 -5.30 6.15
CA ALA A 48 0.12 -5.08 5.30
C ALA A 48 0.62 -3.63 5.41
N TRP A 49 -0.26 -2.63 5.44
CA TRP A 49 0.14 -1.24 5.64
C TRP A 49 0.83 -0.98 6.98
N MET A 50 0.36 -1.63 8.06
CA MET A 50 1.03 -1.55 9.35
C MET A 50 2.45 -2.17 9.33
N GLN A 51 2.66 -3.20 8.51
CA GLN A 51 3.99 -3.77 8.30
C GLN A 51 4.86 -2.85 7.44
N MET A 52 4.28 -2.25 6.40
CA MET A 52 4.96 -1.28 5.54
C MET A 52 5.40 -0.04 6.31
N ASP A 53 4.56 0.50 7.19
CA ASP A 53 4.88 1.64 8.05
C ASP A 53 6.13 1.37 8.91
N LYS A 54 6.21 0.19 9.54
CA LYS A 54 7.41 -0.23 10.28
C LYS A 54 8.63 -0.38 9.37
N ALA A 55 8.46 -0.98 8.21
CA ALA A 55 9.53 -1.16 7.24
C ALA A 55 10.01 0.18 6.64
N ASN A 56 9.12 1.16 6.49
CA ASN A 56 9.43 2.49 6.00
C ASN A 56 10.45 3.19 6.90
N GLN A 57 10.32 3.07 8.23
CA GLN A 57 11.31 3.63 9.16
C GLN A 57 12.71 3.10 8.89
N GLN A 58 12.84 1.80 8.62
CA GLN A 58 14.11 1.17 8.27
C GLN A 58 14.59 1.59 6.86
N LEU A 59 13.68 1.69 5.88
CA LEU A 59 14.01 2.15 4.54
C LEU A 59 14.52 3.59 4.52
N ARG A 60 13.95 4.50 5.33
CA ARG A 60 14.45 5.88 5.47
C ARG A 60 15.89 5.94 5.98
N ILE A 61 16.28 5.00 6.85
CA ILE A 61 17.65 4.89 7.36
C ILE A 61 18.59 4.34 6.28
N LEU A 62 18.13 3.32 5.54
CA LEU A 62 18.94 2.65 4.51
C LEU A 62 19.11 3.49 3.23
N ILE A 63 18.06 4.23 2.86
CA ILE A 63 17.94 5.01 1.63
C ILE A 63 17.84 6.48 2.06
N SER A 64 18.99 7.10 2.25
CA SER A 64 19.10 8.53 2.56
C SER A 64 18.89 9.40 1.32
N ASP A 65 17.74 9.22 0.65
CA ASP A 65 17.30 9.99 -0.52
C ASP A 65 16.04 10.80 -0.16
N ASP A 66 16.13 12.12 -0.29
CA ASP A 66 15.03 13.04 0.04
C ASP A 66 13.79 12.78 -0.83
N GLY A 67 13.99 12.39 -2.09
CA GLY A 67 12.91 12.02 -2.98
C GLY A 67 12.17 10.78 -2.49
N PHE A 68 12.89 9.76 -2.02
CA PHE A 68 12.32 8.54 -1.49
C PHE A 68 11.60 8.79 -0.16
N ASN A 69 12.18 9.61 0.72
CA ASN A 69 11.52 10.05 1.95
C ASN A 69 10.19 10.76 1.67
N ALA A 70 10.15 11.68 0.71
CA ALA A 70 8.91 12.31 0.29
C ALA A 70 7.88 11.31 -0.28
N SER A 71 8.35 10.25 -0.95
CA SER A 71 7.48 9.16 -1.40
C SER A 71 6.85 8.43 -0.22
N ILE A 72 7.59 8.18 0.86
CA ILE A 72 7.03 7.55 2.07
C ILE A 72 6.00 8.48 2.72
N ASP A 73 6.24 9.79 2.76
CA ASP A 73 5.26 10.75 3.31
C ASP A 73 3.91 10.68 2.57
N VAL A 74 3.94 10.48 1.25
CA VAL A 74 2.71 10.27 0.44
C VAL A 74 1.97 8.99 0.88
N PHE A 75 2.69 7.90 1.16
CA PHE A 75 2.06 6.68 1.69
C PHE A 75 1.41 6.90 3.04
N GLU A 76 2.11 7.58 3.95
CA GLU A 76 1.58 7.91 5.28
C GLU A 76 0.29 8.74 5.16
N SER A 77 0.22 9.67 4.20
CA SER A 77 -1.02 10.41 3.89
C SER A 77 -2.14 9.50 3.38
N ILE A 78 -1.86 8.57 2.46
CA ILE A 78 -2.87 7.65 1.91
C ILE A 78 -3.48 6.78 3.03
N VAL A 79 -2.62 6.24 3.90
CA VAL A 79 -3.06 5.38 5.02
C VAL A 79 -3.74 6.19 6.12
N GLY A 80 -3.24 7.40 6.40
CA GLY A 80 -3.83 8.35 7.36
C GLY A 80 -5.26 8.73 6.97
N ASP A 81 -5.48 9.11 5.72
CA ASP A 81 -6.81 9.45 5.18
C ASP A 81 -7.81 8.29 5.31
N PHE A 82 -7.34 7.04 5.21
CA PHE A 82 -8.16 5.86 5.45
C PHE A 82 -8.46 5.65 6.94
N GLY A 83 -7.46 5.82 7.81
CA GLY A 83 -7.60 5.69 9.26
C GLY A 83 -8.57 6.70 9.89
N GLU A 84 -8.58 7.94 9.39
CA GLU A 84 -9.52 8.99 9.81
C GLU A 84 -10.97 8.73 9.38
N ARG A 85 -11.17 7.83 8.41
CA ARG A 85 -12.47 7.47 7.84
C ARG A 85 -12.99 6.12 8.36
N ASN A 86 -12.38 5.56 9.39
CA ASN A 86 -12.68 4.20 9.89
C ASN A 86 -14.14 4.05 10.40
N ASP A 87 -14.73 5.14 10.88
CA ASP A 87 -16.14 5.27 11.25
C ASP A 87 -17.11 5.07 10.06
N LEU A 88 -16.67 5.28 8.80
CA LEU A 88 -17.45 4.93 7.61
C LEU A 88 -17.52 3.41 7.36
N TYR A 89 -16.52 2.64 7.81
CA TYR A 89 -16.42 1.20 7.58
C TYR A 89 -17.56 0.41 8.25
N THR A 90 -17.99 0.88 9.42
CA THR A 90 -19.02 0.20 10.22
C THR A 90 -20.44 0.56 9.82
N GLN A 91 -20.66 1.72 9.19
CA GLN A 91 -22.01 2.26 8.96
C GLN A 91 -22.45 2.29 7.48
N HIS A 92 -21.52 2.37 6.51
CA HIS A 92 -21.87 2.56 5.10
C HIS A 92 -20.97 1.77 4.13
N GLN A 93 -21.18 0.46 4.04
CA GLN A 93 -20.35 -0.49 3.28
C GLN A 93 -20.21 -0.14 1.79
N GLU A 94 -21.27 0.37 1.14
CA GLU A 94 -21.22 0.79 -0.26
C GLU A 94 -20.35 2.04 -0.46
N LYS A 95 -20.44 3.03 0.45
CA LYS A 95 -19.61 4.24 0.40
C LYS A 95 -18.13 3.90 0.60
N VAL A 96 -17.84 2.94 1.47
CA VAL A 96 -16.48 2.44 1.69
C VAL A 96 -15.97 1.73 0.44
N THR A 97 -16.79 0.87 -0.17
CA THR A 97 -16.43 0.19 -1.42
C THR A 97 -16.10 1.19 -2.51
N HIS A 98 -16.95 2.21 -2.67
CA HIS A 98 -16.72 3.29 -3.61
C HIS A 98 -15.44 4.06 -3.29
N TYR A 99 -15.20 4.42 -2.03
CA TYR A 99 -13.99 5.11 -1.62
C TYR A 99 -12.72 4.29 -1.92
N VAL A 100 -12.74 3.01 -1.58
CA VAL A 100 -11.64 2.07 -1.82
C VAL A 100 -11.31 1.98 -3.30
N LEU A 101 -12.31 1.76 -4.16
CA LEU A 101 -12.08 1.55 -5.59
C LEU A 101 -11.81 2.85 -6.37
N LYS A 102 -12.36 3.98 -5.94
CA LYS A 102 -12.23 5.25 -6.67
C LYS A 102 -11.10 6.16 -6.18
N ASN A 103 -10.60 5.95 -4.97
CA ASN A 103 -9.55 6.79 -4.40
C ASN A 103 -8.39 5.94 -3.90
N LEU A 104 -8.65 5.03 -2.97
CA LEU A 104 -7.58 4.36 -2.22
C LEU A 104 -6.73 3.43 -3.09
N SER A 105 -7.37 2.58 -3.89
CA SER A 105 -6.69 1.65 -4.80
C SER A 105 -5.89 2.39 -5.88
N PRO A 106 -6.45 3.36 -6.62
CA PRO A 106 -5.68 4.17 -7.57
C PRO A 106 -4.50 4.91 -6.92
N SER A 107 -4.73 5.61 -5.80
CA SER A 107 -3.66 6.34 -5.10
C SER A 107 -2.54 5.41 -4.62
N TYR A 108 -2.90 4.23 -4.12
CA TYR A 108 -1.91 3.22 -3.74
C TYR A 108 -1.11 2.72 -4.95
N HIS A 109 -1.78 2.43 -6.07
CA HIS A 109 -1.13 1.96 -7.29
C HIS A 109 -0.13 2.99 -7.83
N ASP A 110 -0.54 4.26 -7.92
CA ASP A 110 0.31 5.36 -8.39
C ASP A 110 1.52 5.57 -7.47
N TRP A 111 1.30 5.52 -6.16
CA TRP A 111 2.38 5.62 -5.18
C TRP A 111 3.33 4.41 -5.28
N LYS A 112 2.80 3.19 -5.39
CA LYS A 112 3.58 1.96 -5.53
C LYS A 112 4.53 2.05 -6.72
N GLN A 113 4.04 2.46 -7.89
CA GLN A 113 4.89 2.57 -9.09
C GLN A 113 6.08 3.51 -8.87
N GLN A 114 5.85 4.64 -8.18
CA GLN A 114 6.91 5.59 -7.84
C GLN A 114 7.90 5.00 -6.85
N ALA A 115 7.42 4.35 -5.79
CA ALA A 115 8.26 3.71 -4.78
C ALA A 115 9.09 2.56 -5.40
N GLU A 116 8.48 1.68 -6.18
CA GLU A 116 9.16 0.57 -6.85
C GLU A 116 10.25 1.06 -7.81
N THR A 117 9.99 2.09 -8.60
CA THR A 117 10.99 2.66 -9.51
C THR A 117 12.25 3.10 -8.77
N LYS A 118 12.10 3.69 -7.59
CA LYS A 118 13.23 4.10 -6.73
C LYS A 118 13.92 2.89 -6.11
N LEU A 119 13.15 1.95 -5.57
CA LEU A 119 13.68 0.76 -4.89
C LEU A 119 14.41 -0.19 -5.86
N GLN A 120 13.96 -0.29 -7.11
CA GLN A 120 14.56 -1.16 -8.14
C GLN A 120 16.05 -0.84 -8.39
N GLN A 121 16.45 0.42 -8.22
CA GLN A 121 17.84 0.86 -8.38
C GLN A 121 18.80 0.18 -7.40
N TYR A 122 18.29 -0.34 -6.28
CA TYR A 122 19.07 -0.98 -5.22
C TYR A 122 19.08 -2.51 -5.29
N VAL A 123 18.21 -3.13 -6.10
CA VAL A 123 18.04 -4.60 -6.16
C VAL A 123 18.40 -5.23 -7.50
N GLN A 124 18.59 -4.41 -8.55
CA GLN A 124 18.94 -4.84 -9.92
C GLN A 124 20.45 -4.76 -10.25
N ASN A 125 21.32 -4.61 -9.24
CA ASN A 125 22.78 -4.71 -9.39
C ASN A 125 23.31 -6.00 -8.78
#